data_AF-A0A397GV90-F1
#
_entry.id   AF-A0A397GV90-F1
#
_cell.length_a   1.000
_cell.length_b   1.000
_cell.length_c   1.000
_cell.angle_alpha   90.00
_cell.angle_beta   90.00
_cell.angle_gamma   90.00
#
_symmetry.space_group_name_H-M   'P 1'
#
loop_
_entity.id
_entity.type
_entity.pdbx_description
1 polymer ?
#
loop_
_entity_poly.entity_id
_entity_poly.type
_entity_poly.pdbx_seq_one_letter_code
_entity_poly.pdbx_strand_id
1 'polypeptide(L)'
;MIMRCWDARITHRPTFKELEDELEKYWIYYNNKDSEIKIQIKKAEEFLANQESTNTTTTKLPTLLNYQIHSQAIYTSRFFDFSKLPKPKNEENFERELEELTKSTSALKVFLHPNYIDSGLVDLKV
;
A
#
# COMPACT_ATOMS: atom_id res chain seq x y z
N MET A 1 5.54 4.01 -0.36
CA MET A 1 6.44 3.16 0.43
C MET A 1 6.39 1.70 -0.01
N ILE A 2 5.21 1.06 -0.03
CA ILE A 2 5.03 -0.37 -0.38
C ILE A 2 5.71 -0.76 -1.71
N MET A 3 5.54 0.03 -2.78
CA MET A 3 6.17 -0.28 -4.07
C MET A 3 7.71 -0.35 -4.01
N ARG A 4 8.37 0.49 -3.19
CA ARG A 4 9.83 0.41 -3.00
C ARG A 4 10.26 -0.88 -2.28
N CYS A 5 9.41 -1.41 -1.40
CA CYS A 5 9.65 -2.71 -0.75
C CYS A 5 9.47 -3.89 -1.72
N TRP A 6 8.66 -3.72 -2.76
CA TRP A 6 8.39 -4.74 -3.78
C TRP A 6 9.40 -4.77 -4.92
N ASP A 7 10.32 -3.81 -5.00
CA ASP A 7 11.33 -3.77 -6.06
C ASP A 7 12.17 -5.07 -6.03
N ALA A 8 12.28 -5.77 -7.16
CA ALA A 8 13.07 -6.98 -7.30
C ALA A 8 14.57 -6.74 -7.06
N ARG A 9 15.04 -5.50 -7.24
CA ARG A 9 16.42 -5.11 -7.01
C ARG A 9 16.63 -4.80 -5.53
N ILE A 10 17.49 -5.59 -4.88
CA ILE A 10 17.80 -5.45 -3.45
C ILE A 10 18.30 -4.03 -3.13
N THR A 11 19.10 -3.43 -4.00
CA THR A 11 19.67 -2.09 -3.79
C THR A 11 18.66 -0.95 -3.81
N HIS A 12 17.43 -1.19 -4.31
CA HIS A 12 16.37 -0.19 -4.38
C HIS A 12 15.35 -0.32 -3.25
N ARG A 13 15.41 -1.44 -2.50
CA ARG A 13 14.57 -1.64 -1.32
C ARG A 13 15.07 -0.78 -0.17
N PRO A 14 14.16 -0.18 0.62
CA PRO A 14 14.56 0.47 1.85
C PRO A 14 15.16 -0.55 2.81
N THR A 15 16.13 -0.11 3.59
CA THR A 15 16.55 -0.82 4.79
C THR A 15 15.42 -0.78 5.84
N PHE A 16 15.47 -1.68 6.82
CA PHE A 16 14.50 -1.67 7.92
C PHE A 16 14.46 -0.34 8.65
N LYS A 17 15.62 0.30 8.85
CA LYS A 17 15.72 1.61 9.50
C LYS A 17 15.03 2.70 8.69
N GLU A 18 15.29 2.79 7.38
CA GLU A 18 14.63 3.79 6.53
C GLU A 18 13.11 3.59 6.46
N LEU A 19 12.66 2.32 6.51
CA LEU A 19 11.24 2.00 6.56
C LEU A 19 10.62 2.43 7.89
N GLU A 20 11.27 2.13 9.01
CA GLU A 20 10.84 2.54 10.35
C GLU A 20 10.74 4.07 10.46
N ASP A 21 11.78 4.79 10.07
CA ASP A 21 11.83 6.26 10.09
C ASP A 21 10.67 6.88 9.29
N GLU A 22 10.31 6.30 8.13
CA GLU A 22 9.19 6.81 7.35
C GLU A 22 7.83 6.46 7.98
N LEU A 23 7.68 5.24 8.49
CA LEU A 23 6.45 4.81 9.17
C LEU A 23 6.19 5.65 10.43
N GLU A 24 7.22 6.02 11.17
CA GLU A 24 7.11 6.90 12.33
C GLU A 24 6.56 8.28 11.94
N LYS A 25 7.05 8.88 10.85
CA LYS A 25 6.51 10.15 10.33
C LYS A 25 5.03 10.04 9.99
N TYR A 26 4.63 8.94 9.33
CA TYR A 26 3.22 8.69 9.01
C TYR A 26 2.37 8.51 10.26
N TRP A 27 2.90 7.85 11.30
CA TRP A 27 2.20 7.65 12.57
C TRP A 27 1.99 8.96 13.32
N ILE A 28 3.01 9.82 13.37
CA ILE A 28 2.90 11.18 13.94
C ILE A 28 1.85 11.99 13.19
N TYR A 29 1.90 11.98 11.85
CA TYR A 29 0.94 12.70 11.02
C TYR A 29 -0.49 12.16 11.22
N TYR A 30 -0.67 10.84 11.23
CA TYR A 30 -1.96 10.20 11.49
C TYR A 30 -2.54 10.66 12.83
N ASN A 31 -1.74 10.74 13.89
CA ASN A 31 -2.21 11.14 15.21
C ASN A 31 -2.74 12.58 15.27
N ASN A 32 -2.40 13.44 14.31
CA ASN A 32 -3.06 14.74 14.16
C ASN A 32 -4.57 14.55 13.90
N LYS A 33 -5.41 15.38 14.53
CA LYS A 33 -6.87 15.22 14.54
C LYS A 33 -7.47 15.39 13.13
N ASP A 34 -6.91 16.29 12.35
CA ASP A 34 -7.40 16.66 11.01
C ASP A 34 -6.46 16.14 9.90
N SER A 35 -5.78 15.02 10.16
CA SER A 35 -4.87 14.44 9.16
C SER A 35 -5.65 13.87 7.98
N GLU A 36 -5.19 14.23 6.77
CA GLU A 36 -5.70 13.68 5.51
C GLU A 36 -5.71 12.14 5.49
N ILE A 37 -4.75 11.49 6.18
CA ILE A 37 -4.69 10.02 6.30
C ILE A 37 -5.93 9.48 7.04
N LYS A 38 -6.34 10.10 8.15
CA LYS A 38 -7.56 9.70 8.86
C LYS A 38 -8.80 9.86 8.00
N ILE A 39 -8.88 10.95 7.23
CA ILE A 39 -10.00 11.23 6.32
C ILE A 39 -10.09 10.15 5.24
N GLN A 40 -8.97 9.81 4.60
CA GLN A 40 -8.93 8.76 3.57
C GLN A 40 -9.25 7.38 4.14
N ILE A 41 -8.77 7.03 5.34
CA ILE A 41 -9.12 5.78 6.03
C ILE A 41 -10.63 5.71 6.26
N LYS A 42 -11.23 6.76 6.83
CA LYS A 42 -12.67 6.82 7.07
C LYS A 42 -13.47 6.66 5.77
N LYS A 43 -13.06 7.34 4.70
CA LYS A 43 -13.69 7.23 3.37
C LYS A 43 -13.60 5.81 2.82
N ALA A 44 -12.47 5.13 3.01
CA ALA A 44 -12.30 3.73 2.59
C ALA A 44 -13.17 2.77 3.42
N GLU A 45 -13.27 2.99 4.74
CA GLU A 45 -14.17 2.24 5.64
C GLU A 45 -15.65 2.43 5.24
N GLU A 46 -16.07 3.67 4.96
CA GLU A 46 -17.42 3.97 4.47
C GLU A 46 -17.68 3.30 3.11
N PHE A 47 -16.70 3.29 2.20
CA PHE A 47 -16.81 2.61 0.91
C PHE A 47 -16.97 1.09 1.06
N LEU A 48 -16.23 0.47 1.98
CA LEU A 48 -16.35 -0.96 2.29
C LEU A 48 -17.72 -1.29 2.90
N ALA A 49 -18.17 -0.50 3.88
CA ALA A 49 -19.49 -0.68 4.50
C ALA A 49 -20.64 -0.55 3.48
N ASN A 50 -20.51 0.36 2.53
CA ASN A 50 -21.50 0.54 1.46
C ASN A 50 -21.49 -0.63 0.44
N GLN A 51 -20.34 -1.24 0.17
CA GLN A 51 -20.27 -2.46 -0.66
C GLN A 51 -20.91 -3.68 0.00
N GLU A 52 -20.80 -3.84 1.32
CA GLU A 52 -21.47 -4.93 2.05
C GLU A 52 -23.00 -4.84 2.00
N SER A 53 -23.57 -3.64 1.78
CA SER A 53 -25.02 -3.46 1.63
C SER A 53 -25.58 -3.85 0.26
N THR A 54 -24.73 -4.00 -0.77
CA THR A 54 -25.15 -4.36 -2.14
C THR A 54 -24.77 -5.79 -2.53
N ASN A 55 -23.88 -6.44 -1.78
CA ASN A 55 -23.49 -7.82 -2.00
C ASN A 55 -23.59 -8.61 -0.71
N THR A 56 -24.70 -9.32 -0.53
CA THR A 56 -24.82 -10.43 0.41
C THR A 56 -23.93 -11.59 -0.06
N THR A 57 -22.61 -11.45 -0.01
CA THR A 57 -21.67 -12.57 -0.18
C THR A 57 -20.35 -12.28 0.54
N THR A 58 -20.32 -12.66 1.83
CA THR A 58 -19.15 -13.26 2.49
C THR A 58 -17.87 -12.41 2.62
N THR A 59 -17.91 -11.37 3.46
CA THR A 59 -16.70 -10.88 4.15
C THR A 59 -16.44 -11.76 5.38
N LYS A 60 -16.08 -13.02 5.16
CA LYS A 60 -15.57 -13.89 6.22
C LYS A 60 -14.07 -13.65 6.29
N LEU A 61 -13.60 -13.12 7.41
CA LEU A 61 -12.24 -13.13 7.95
C LEU A 61 -11.26 -14.05 7.18
N PRO A 62 -10.04 -13.62 6.78
CA PRO A 62 -9.08 -14.45 6.02
C PRO A 62 -8.52 -15.65 6.81
N THR A 63 -9.08 -16.02 7.97
CA THR A 63 -8.68 -17.17 8.78
C THR A 63 -9.29 -18.50 8.36
N LEU A 64 -9.93 -18.59 7.20
CA LEU A 64 -10.07 -19.90 6.58
C LEU A 64 -10.05 -19.76 5.07
N LEU A 65 -8.86 -19.72 4.48
CA LEU A 65 -8.73 -20.28 3.15
C LEU A 65 -9.24 -21.72 3.23
N ASN A 66 -10.41 -21.93 2.63
CA ASN A 66 -10.94 -23.26 2.34
C ASN A 66 -10.05 -23.88 1.26
N TYR A 67 -8.80 -24.19 1.61
CA TYR A 67 -7.89 -24.88 0.72
C TYR A 67 -8.47 -26.28 0.54
N GLN A 68 -9.05 -26.54 -0.62
CA GLN A 68 -9.46 -27.87 -1.00
C GLN A 68 -8.19 -28.71 -1.19
N ILE A 69 -7.83 -29.47 -0.15
CA ILE A 69 -6.68 -30.37 -0.20
C ILE A 69 -7.08 -31.55 -1.09
N HIS A 70 -6.45 -31.64 -2.26
CA HIS A 70 -6.59 -32.81 -3.11
C HIS A 70 -6.00 -34.04 -2.40
N SER A 71 -6.74 -35.15 -2.32
CA SER A 71 -6.36 -36.35 -1.53
C SER A 71 -5.04 -37.00 -1.98
N GLN A 72 -4.58 -36.71 -3.20
CA GLN A 72 -3.33 -37.21 -3.76
C GLN A 72 -2.17 -36.19 -3.70
N ALA A 73 -2.41 -34.96 -3.24
CA ALA A 73 -1.38 -33.93 -3.17
C ALA A 73 -0.57 -34.05 -1.87
N ILE A 74 0.77 -34.01 -1.99
CA ILE A 74 1.70 -34.06 -0.85
C ILE A 74 2.20 -32.64 -0.55
N TYR A 75 1.74 -32.07 0.55
CA TYR A 75 2.15 -30.74 1.03
C TYR A 75 3.26 -30.85 2.08
N THR A 76 4.44 -31.31 1.65
CA THR A 76 5.63 -31.32 2.52
C THR A 76 6.55 -30.17 2.12
N SER A 77 7.18 -29.54 3.09
CA SER A 77 8.27 -28.61 2.82
C SER A 77 9.41 -29.39 2.16
N ARG A 78 9.76 -29.02 0.93
CA ARG A 78 10.95 -29.52 0.24
C ARG A 78 12.01 -28.43 0.28
N PHE A 79 13.25 -28.82 0.57
CA PHE A 79 14.38 -27.91 0.42
C PHE A 79 14.44 -27.45 -1.04
N PHE A 80 14.30 -26.14 -1.25
CA PHE A 80 14.23 -25.56 -2.58
C PHE A 80 15.57 -24.89 -2.91
N ASP A 81 16.19 -25.31 -4.01
CA ASP A 81 17.48 -24.78 -4.45
C ASP A 81 17.28 -23.45 -5.19
N PHE A 82 17.56 -22.35 -4.49
CA PHE A 82 17.45 -21.00 -5.05
C PHE A 82 18.49 -20.71 -6.13
N SER A 83 19.55 -21.51 -6.27
CA SER A 83 20.62 -21.25 -7.25
C SER A 83 20.16 -21.43 -8.71
N LYS A 84 19.08 -22.19 -8.92
CA LYS A 84 18.52 -22.49 -10.25
C LYS A 84 17.43 -21.52 -10.69
N LEU A 85 17.10 -20.52 -9.87
CA LEU A 85 16.08 -19.54 -10.21
C LEU A 85 16.61 -18.46 -11.15
N PRO A 86 15.78 -17.93 -12.05
CA PRO A 86 16.11 -16.72 -12.76
C PRO A 86 16.30 -15.57 -11.77
N LYS A 87 17.11 -14.59 -12.16
CA LYS A 87 17.27 -13.37 -11.36
C LYS A 87 15.90 -12.70 -11.18
N PRO A 88 15.58 -12.20 -9.97
CA PRO A 88 14.38 -11.42 -9.75
C PRO A 88 14.30 -10.26 -10.75
N LYS A 89 13.14 -10.09 -11.37
CA LYS A 89 12.86 -9.03 -12.33
C LYS A 89 11.53 -8.39 -11.98
N ASN A 90 11.47 -7.06 -12.01
CA ASN A 90 10.22 -6.33 -11.92
C ASN A 90 9.34 -6.60 -13.16
N GLU A 91 8.04 -6.42 -13.01
CA GLU A 91 7.15 -6.37 -14.15
C GLU A 91 7.50 -5.20 -15.08
N GLU A 92 7.09 -5.29 -16.33
CA GLU A 92 7.42 -4.29 -17.36
C GLU A 92 6.91 -2.89 -17.00
N ASN A 93 5.78 -2.82 -16.29
CA ASN A 93 5.14 -1.56 -15.93
C ASN A 93 5.65 -0.93 -14.61
N PHE A 94 6.47 -1.64 -13.84
CA PHE A 94 6.79 -1.27 -12.47
C PHE A 94 7.30 0.17 -12.33
N GLU A 95 8.19 0.59 -13.23
CA GLU A 95 8.80 1.92 -13.17
C GLU A 95 7.79 3.04 -13.43
N ARG A 96 6.86 2.84 -14.38
CA ARG A 96 5.80 3.81 -14.68
C ARG A 96 4.84 3.94 -13.51
N GLU A 97 4.41 2.82 -12.93
CA GLU A 97 3.53 2.84 -11.75
C GLU A 97 4.21 3.50 -10.55
N LEU A 98 5.51 3.23 -10.35
CA LEU A 98 6.28 3.84 -9.27
C LEU A 98 6.40 5.35 -9.46
N GLU A 99 6.61 5.80 -10.70
CA GLU A 99 6.66 7.22 -11.04
C GLU A 99 5.30 7.91 -10.83
N GLU A 100 4.21 7.32 -11.31
CA GLU A 100 2.85 7.83 -11.14
C GLU A 100 2.48 7.95 -9.66
N LEU A 101 2.77 6.93 -8.86
CA LEU A 101 2.56 6.95 -7.42
C LEU A 101 3.40 8.05 -6.75
N THR A 102 4.65 8.21 -7.16
CA THR A 102 5.54 9.24 -6.61
C THR A 102 5.05 10.65 -6.94
N LYS A 103 4.54 10.87 -8.15
CA LYS A 103 3.91 12.15 -8.55
C LYS A 103 2.65 12.43 -7.73
N SER A 104 1.75 11.44 -7.63
CA SER A 104 0.51 11.55 -6.84
C SER A 104 0.79 11.88 -5.37
N THR A 105 1.73 11.16 -4.75
CA THR A 105 2.12 11.43 -3.35
C THR A 105 2.82 12.78 -3.16
N SER A 106 3.58 13.26 -4.15
CA SER A 106 4.20 14.58 -4.10
C SER A 106 3.17 15.71 -4.20
N ALA A 107 2.13 15.54 -5.03
CA ALA A 107 1.00 16.46 -5.09
C ALA A 107 0.26 16.51 -3.75
N LEU A 108 0.07 15.36 -3.08
CA LEU A 108 -0.47 15.32 -1.71
C LEU A 108 0.43 16.04 -0.70
N LYS A 109 1.76 15.89 -0.80
CA LYS A 109 2.73 16.57 0.08
C LYS A 109 2.71 18.10 -0.01
N VAL A 110 2.29 18.68 -1.14
CA VAL A 110 2.07 20.14 -1.26
C VAL A 110 1.01 20.63 -0.26
N PHE A 111 -0.02 19.81 -0.01
CA PHE A 111 -1.05 20.08 1.01
C PHE A 111 -0.60 19.76 2.45
N LEU A 112 0.54 19.08 2.61
CA LEU A 112 1.12 18.72 3.91
C LEU A 112 2.18 19.72 4.40
N HIS A 113 2.48 20.77 3.63
CA HIS A 113 3.45 21.78 4.03
C HIS A 113 2.81 22.74 5.07
N PRO A 114 3.42 22.96 6.24
CA PRO A 114 2.84 23.80 7.31
C PRO A 114 2.49 25.24 6.90
N ASN A 115 3.08 25.73 5.81
CA ASN A 115 2.88 27.09 5.32
C ASN A 115 1.84 27.21 4.19
N TYR A 116 1.16 26.13 3.79
CA TYR A 116 0.15 26.16 2.71
C TYR A 116 -1.30 26.25 3.23
N ILE A 117 -1.49 26.81 4.44
CA ILE A 117 -2.84 27.11 4.98
C ILE A 117 -3.12 28.63 4.98
N ASP A 118 -2.17 29.45 4.50
CA ASP A 118 -2.34 30.93 4.45
C ASP A 118 -2.33 31.53 3.03
N SER A 119 -2.08 30.73 1.99
CA SER A 119 -2.18 31.22 0.60
C SER A 119 -3.48 30.74 -0.05
N GLY A 120 -4.57 31.42 0.30
CA GLY A 120 -5.72 31.67 -0.57
C GLY A 120 -6.33 30.47 -1.31
N LEU A 121 -7.42 29.95 -0.77
CA LEU A 121 -8.45 29.27 -1.53
C LEU A 121 -8.99 30.25 -2.59
N VAL A 122 -8.44 30.24 -3.80
CA VAL A 122 -9.04 30.89 -4.97
C VAL A 122 -9.40 29.79 -5.96
N ASP A 123 -10.70 29.48 -5.94
CA ASP A 123 -11.50 28.90 -7.03
C ASP A 123 -10.86 27.82 -7.91
N LEU A 124 -11.22 26.57 -7.62
CA LEU A 124 -11.41 25.55 -8.65
C LEU A 124 -12.85 25.03 -8.56
N LYS A 125 -13.76 25.76 -9.20
CA LYS A 125 -15.02 25.19 -9.71
C LYS A 125 -14.67 24.32 -10.90
N VAL A 126 -15.05 23.04 -10.83
CA VAL A 126 -15.40 22.23 -12.00
C VAL A 126 -16.87 21.90 -11.87
#